data_AF-A0ABD6BA72-F1
#
_entry.id   AF-A0ABD6BA72-F1
#
_cell.length_a   1.000
_cell.length_b   1.000
_cell.length_c   1.000
_cell.angle_alpha   90.00
_cell.angle_beta   90.00
_cell.angle_gamma   90.00
#
_symmetry.space_group_name_H-M   'P 1'
#
loop_
_entity.id
_entity.type
_entity.pdbx_description
1 polymer ?
#
loop_
_entity_poly.entity_id
_entity_poly.type
_entity_poly.pdbx_seq_one_letter_code
_entity_poly.pdbx_strand_id
1 'polypeptide(L)'
;MTLEEIAAGIEVTAEQEARGVAAVDETGEALVERLRPHAGALPCTPEAAATVVETHAAGTSVGESAREAGIAPVTAAKALHRCGVSGVTPLSPMAREIVRDWQAGELARAEALELTGASEAEFALGSYIESHDADPALSAAG
;
A
#
# COMPACT_ATOMS: atom_id res chain seq x y z
N MET A 1 17.94 -38.06 17.36
CA MET A 1 17.38 -36.95 16.57
C MET A 1 15.90 -36.89 16.91
N THR A 2 15.61 -36.17 17.99
CA THR A 2 14.24 -35.98 18.52
C THR A 2 13.75 -34.60 18.10
N LEU A 3 12.43 -34.40 18.06
CA LEU A 3 11.78 -33.13 17.67
C LEU A 3 12.13 -31.94 18.58
N GLU A 4 12.91 -32.16 19.64
CA GLU A 4 13.35 -31.15 20.61
C GLU A 4 14.54 -30.31 20.09
N GLU A 5 15.26 -30.77 19.07
CA GLU A 5 16.47 -30.10 18.56
C GLU A 5 16.18 -28.96 17.56
N ILE A 6 14.92 -28.72 17.17
CA ILE A 6 14.52 -27.68 16.18
C ILE A 6 14.14 -26.34 16.84
N ALA A 7 14.07 -26.27 18.17
CA ALA A 7 13.61 -25.06 18.88
C ALA A 7 14.73 -24.07 19.29
N ALA A 8 15.99 -24.35 18.98
CA ALA A 8 17.14 -23.63 19.56
C ALA A 8 17.62 -22.39 18.78
N GLY A 9 16.81 -21.80 17.90
CA GLY A 9 17.27 -20.69 17.05
C GLY A 9 16.21 -19.73 16.52
N ILE A 10 15.03 -19.65 17.17
CA ILE A 10 14.00 -18.67 16.79
C ILE A 10 14.02 -17.55 17.82
N GLU A 11 14.79 -16.51 17.52
CA GLU A 11 14.62 -15.21 18.18
C GLU A 11 13.49 -14.47 17.43
N VAL A 12 12.32 -14.40 18.07
CA VAL A 12 11.17 -13.66 17.54
C VAL A 12 11.40 -12.17 17.83
N THR A 13 11.79 -11.40 16.81
CA THR A 13 11.97 -9.94 16.88
C THR A 13 10.75 -9.17 16.34
N ALA A 14 9.55 -9.78 16.40
CA ALA A 14 8.32 -9.07 16.10
C ALA A 14 7.80 -8.38 17.36
N GLU A 15 8.30 -7.17 17.64
CA GLU A 15 7.70 -6.29 18.64
C GLU A 15 6.40 -5.74 18.05
N GLN A 16 5.29 -6.42 18.32
CA GLN A 16 3.96 -5.87 18.05
C GLN A 16 3.68 -4.83 19.12
N GLU A 17 4.02 -3.57 18.85
CA GLU A 17 3.57 -2.48 19.71
C GLU A 17 2.05 -2.38 19.60
N ALA A 18 1.36 -2.85 20.64
CA ALA A 18 -0.07 -2.62 20.83
C ALA A 18 -0.32 -1.09 20.91
N ARG A 19 -0.63 -0.46 19.76
CA ARG A 19 -1.18 0.89 19.73
C ARG A 19 -2.58 0.77 20.33
N GLY A 20 -2.74 1.18 21.59
CA GLY A 20 -4.04 1.23 22.24
C GLY A 20 -5.00 2.06 21.40
N VAL A 21 -6.11 1.46 20.98
CA VAL A 21 -7.17 2.18 20.25
C VAL A 21 -7.95 2.99 21.27
N ALA A 22 -7.57 4.24 21.43
CA ALA A 22 -8.42 5.25 22.04
C ALA A 22 -9.60 5.51 21.10
N ALA A 23 -10.80 5.38 21.67
CA ALA A 23 -12.10 5.92 21.27
C ALA A 23 -12.37 6.19 19.78
N VAL A 24 -13.41 5.49 19.30
CA VAL A 24 -14.22 5.80 18.11
C VAL A 24 -14.28 7.30 17.87
N ASP A 25 -13.60 7.74 16.83
CA ASP A 25 -13.74 9.08 16.28
C ASP A 25 -14.63 8.99 15.04
N GLU A 26 -15.40 10.04 14.79
CA GLU A 26 -16.27 10.21 13.62
C GLU A 26 -15.42 10.51 12.36
N THR A 27 -14.26 9.85 12.24
CA THR A 27 -13.12 10.25 11.39
C THR A 27 -13.43 10.17 9.91
N GLY A 28 -14.34 9.26 9.51
CA GLY A 28 -14.74 9.07 8.12
C GLY A 28 -15.19 10.38 7.48
N GLU A 29 -16.04 11.14 8.17
CA GLU A 29 -16.55 12.41 7.64
C GLU A 29 -15.44 13.49 7.60
N ALA A 30 -14.58 13.53 8.62
CA ALA A 30 -13.45 14.47 8.68
C ALA A 30 -12.40 14.20 7.59
N LEU A 31 -12.10 12.93 7.29
CA LEU A 31 -11.14 12.56 6.25
C LEU A 31 -11.74 12.76 4.86
N VAL A 32 -13.00 12.40 4.64
CA VAL A 32 -13.68 12.63 3.35
C VAL A 32 -13.66 14.11 2.97
N GLU A 33 -13.98 15.01 3.91
CA GLU A 33 -13.98 16.45 3.64
C GLU A 33 -12.59 17.00 3.34
N ARG A 34 -11.53 16.43 3.92
CA ARG A 34 -10.13 16.75 3.57
C ARG A 34 -9.76 16.25 2.18
N LEU A 35 -10.26 15.09 1.76
CA LEU A 35 -9.95 14.48 0.46
C LEU A 35 -10.77 15.07 -0.69
N ARG A 36 -11.99 15.59 -0.42
CA ARG A 36 -12.93 16.08 -1.44
C ARG A 36 -12.32 17.14 -2.38
N PRO A 37 -11.56 18.15 -1.93
CA PRO A 37 -10.89 19.11 -2.80
C PRO A 37 -9.87 18.49 -3.76
N HIS A 38 -9.37 17.29 -3.44
CA HIS A 38 -8.31 16.59 -4.16
C HIS A 38 -8.80 15.35 -4.92
N ALA A 39 -10.12 15.23 -5.15
CA ALA A 39 -10.71 14.06 -5.82
C ALA A 39 -10.06 13.72 -7.18
N GLY A 40 -9.61 14.73 -7.93
CA GLY A 40 -8.92 14.52 -9.21
C GLY A 40 -7.52 13.90 -9.10
N ALA A 41 -6.94 13.85 -7.90
CA ALA A 41 -5.64 13.28 -7.62
C ALA A 41 -5.71 11.86 -7.03
N LEU A 42 -6.93 11.36 -6.79
CA LEU A 42 -7.22 10.03 -6.26
C LEU A 42 -7.61 9.06 -7.39
N PRO A 43 -7.29 7.77 -7.27
CA PRO A 43 -7.70 6.74 -8.23
C PRO A 43 -9.15 6.27 -8.04
N CYS A 44 -9.85 6.77 -7.02
CA CYS A 44 -11.23 6.47 -6.65
C CYS A 44 -11.90 7.70 -6.01
N THR A 45 -13.14 7.55 -5.56
CA THR A 45 -13.84 8.63 -4.85
C THR A 45 -13.18 8.94 -3.49
N PRO A 46 -13.28 10.18 -3.00
CA PRO A 46 -12.84 10.56 -1.65
C PRO A 46 -13.40 9.64 -0.56
N GLU A 47 -14.67 9.26 -0.68
CA GLU A 47 -15.36 8.37 0.26
C GLU A 47 -14.72 6.97 0.29
N ALA A 48 -14.46 6.36 -0.87
CA ALA A 48 -13.81 5.06 -0.94
C ALA A 48 -12.35 5.12 -0.45
N ALA A 49 -11.63 6.20 -0.78
CA ALA A 49 -10.27 6.40 -0.30
C ALA A 49 -10.21 6.55 1.22
N ALA A 50 -11.13 7.31 1.82
CA ALA A 50 -11.24 7.46 3.27
C ALA A 50 -11.49 6.11 3.96
N THR A 51 -12.49 5.35 3.49
CA THR A 51 -12.77 4.00 4.03
C THR A 51 -11.54 3.10 3.97
N VAL A 52 -10.82 3.08 2.84
CA VAL A 52 -9.60 2.26 2.71
C VAL A 52 -8.52 2.70 3.69
N VAL A 53 -8.26 4.00 3.80
CA VAL A 53 -7.24 4.54 4.70
C VAL A 53 -7.54 4.19 6.16
N GLU A 54 -8.77 4.39 6.60
CA GLU A 54 -9.17 4.19 7.99
C GLU A 54 -9.16 2.72 8.39
N THR A 55 -9.78 1.87 7.56
CA THR A 55 -9.82 0.43 7.82
C THR A 55 -8.41 -0.16 7.78
N HIS A 56 -7.55 0.29 6.87
CA HIS A 56 -6.16 -0.17 6.82
C HIS A 56 -5.35 0.31 8.02
N ALA A 57 -5.53 1.57 8.45
CA ALA A 57 -4.91 2.10 9.67
C ALA A 57 -5.37 1.35 10.94
N ALA A 58 -6.59 0.81 10.94
CA ALA A 58 -7.10 -0.09 11.97
C ALA A 58 -6.53 -1.53 11.90
N GLY A 59 -5.63 -1.81 10.95
CA GLY A 59 -4.93 -3.09 10.83
C GLY A 59 -5.55 -4.08 9.85
N THR A 60 -6.55 -3.69 9.06
CA THR A 60 -7.11 -4.57 8.02
C THR A 60 -6.17 -4.69 6.81
N SER A 61 -6.21 -5.83 6.13
CA SER A 61 -5.43 -6.03 4.90
C SER A 61 -5.97 -5.17 3.77
N VAL A 62 -5.11 -4.77 2.81
CA VAL A 62 -5.52 -3.94 1.64
C VAL A 62 -6.72 -4.53 0.90
N GLY A 63 -6.78 -5.86 0.73
CA GLY A 63 -7.89 -6.52 0.05
C GLY A 63 -9.20 -6.48 0.83
N GLU A 64 -9.14 -6.48 2.16
CA GLU A 64 -10.30 -6.35 3.04
C GLU A 64 -10.79 -4.90 3.09
N SER A 65 -9.87 -3.94 3.26
CA SER A 65 -10.16 -2.50 3.15
C SER A 65 -10.82 -2.17 1.81
N ALA A 66 -10.31 -2.74 0.71
CA ALA A 66 -10.88 -2.56 -0.63
C ALA A 66 -12.30 -3.10 -0.74
N ARG A 67 -12.56 -4.27 -0.14
CA ARG A 67 -13.89 -4.89 -0.13
C ARG A 67 -14.89 -4.01 0.63
N GLU A 68 -14.49 -3.49 1.78
CA GLU A 68 -15.33 -2.60 2.59
C GLU A 68 -15.65 -1.30 1.84
N ALA A 69 -14.67 -0.73 1.15
CA ALA A 69 -14.83 0.46 0.31
C ALA A 69 -15.53 0.18 -1.05
N GLY A 70 -15.85 -1.07 -1.37
CA GLY A 70 -16.50 -1.43 -2.63
C GLY A 70 -15.66 -1.20 -3.89
N ILE A 71 -14.33 -1.24 -3.79
CA ILE A 71 -13.40 -1.01 -4.90
C ILE A 71 -12.44 -2.19 -5.12
N ALA A 72 -11.74 -2.19 -6.26
CA ALA A 72 -10.74 -3.22 -6.55
C ALA A 72 -9.52 -3.09 -5.60
N PRO A 73 -8.89 -4.20 -5.16
CA PRO A 73 -7.69 -4.16 -4.32
C PRO A 73 -6.53 -3.33 -4.87
N VAL A 74 -6.32 -3.35 -6.19
CA VAL A 74 -5.30 -2.52 -6.83
C VAL A 74 -5.60 -1.02 -6.70
N THR A 75 -6.88 -0.63 -6.75
CA THR A 75 -7.30 0.77 -6.55
C THR A 75 -7.09 1.21 -5.12
N ALA A 76 -7.39 0.33 -4.16
CA ALA A 76 -7.12 0.57 -2.73
C ALA A 76 -5.62 0.76 -2.47
N ALA A 77 -4.75 -0.12 -3.01
CA ALA A 77 -3.30 0.02 -2.88
C ALA A 77 -2.78 1.35 -3.44
N LYS A 78 -3.30 1.77 -4.62
CA LYS A 78 -2.96 3.08 -5.21
C LYS A 78 -3.43 4.25 -4.36
N ALA A 79 -4.63 4.17 -3.78
CA ALA A 79 -5.17 5.22 -2.91
C ALA A 79 -4.32 5.36 -1.63
N LEU A 80 -3.99 4.24 -0.98
CA LEU A 80 -3.10 4.22 0.18
C LEU A 80 -1.74 4.85 -0.11
N HIS A 81 -1.13 4.51 -1.26
CA HIS A 81 0.12 5.11 -1.71
C HIS A 81 0.01 6.63 -1.88
N ARG A 82 -1.03 7.11 -2.57
CA ARG A 82 -1.28 8.54 -2.77
C ARG A 82 -1.52 9.29 -1.45
N CYS A 83 -2.11 8.63 -0.46
CA CYS A 83 -2.31 9.16 0.90
C CYS A 83 -1.08 8.99 1.82
N GLY A 84 0.06 8.55 1.31
CA GLY A 84 1.34 8.47 2.04
C GLY A 84 1.50 7.24 2.93
N VAL A 85 0.65 6.23 2.79
CA VAL A 85 0.79 4.98 3.55
C VAL A 85 1.94 4.15 2.98
N SER A 86 2.94 3.87 3.82
CA SER A 86 4.09 3.04 3.47
C SER A 86 3.75 1.54 3.45
N GLY A 87 4.54 0.73 2.74
CA GLY A 87 4.41 -0.73 2.77
C GLY A 87 3.38 -1.31 1.81
N VAL A 88 2.82 -0.50 0.91
CA VAL A 88 1.83 -0.94 -0.09
C VAL A 88 2.43 -1.43 -1.40
N THR A 89 3.73 -1.17 -1.62
CA THR A 89 4.44 -1.69 -2.79
C THR A 89 4.69 -3.19 -2.63
N PRO A 90 4.30 -4.03 -3.61
CA PRO A 90 4.63 -5.46 -3.59
C PRO A 90 6.08 -5.73 -4.04
N LEU A 91 6.76 -4.72 -4.60
CA LEU A 91 8.10 -4.88 -5.17
C LEU A 91 9.20 -4.64 -4.13
N SER A 92 10.24 -5.46 -4.20
CA SER A 92 11.50 -5.25 -3.47
C SER A 92 12.22 -3.97 -3.95
N PRO A 93 13.14 -3.40 -3.16
CA PRO A 93 13.90 -2.21 -3.57
C PRO A 93 14.60 -2.37 -4.93
N MET A 94 15.22 -3.52 -5.17
CA MET A 94 15.87 -3.85 -6.45
C MET A 94 14.86 -3.95 -7.60
N ALA A 95 13.71 -4.59 -7.38
CA ALA A 95 12.66 -4.66 -8.40
C ALA A 95 12.11 -3.26 -8.77
N ARG A 96 12.10 -2.32 -7.83
CA ARG A 96 11.73 -0.92 -8.09
C ARG A 96 12.76 -0.19 -8.95
N GLU A 97 14.06 -0.46 -8.77
CA GLU A 97 15.12 0.06 -9.66
C GLU A 97 14.87 -0.38 -11.10
N ILE A 98 14.66 -1.68 -11.33
CA ILE A 98 14.36 -2.24 -12.66
C ILE A 98 13.12 -1.59 -13.30
N VAL A 99 12.07 -1.35 -12.50
CA VAL A 99 10.86 -0.67 -12.99
C VAL A 99 11.16 0.77 -13.42
N ARG A 100 12.06 1.48 -12.73
CA ARG A 100 12.48 2.83 -13.12
C ARG A 100 13.30 2.83 -14.41
N ASP A 101 14.20 1.88 -14.58
CA ASP A 101 14.98 1.72 -15.81
C ASP A 101 14.07 1.45 -17.01
N TRP A 102 13.05 0.60 -16.82
CA TRP A 102 12.00 0.38 -17.83
C TRP A 102 11.20 1.66 -18.13
N GLN A 103 10.79 2.43 -17.13
CA GLN A 103 10.06 3.68 -17.34
C GLN A 103 10.92 4.75 -18.04
N ALA A 104 12.24 4.73 -17.83
CA ALA A 104 13.20 5.57 -18.53
C ALA A 104 13.45 5.11 -19.99
N GLY A 105 12.95 3.94 -20.38
CA GLY A 105 13.15 3.35 -21.71
C GLY A 105 14.50 2.65 -21.86
N GLU A 106 15.21 2.39 -20.76
CA GLU A 106 16.50 1.70 -20.76
C GLU A 106 16.35 0.18 -20.85
N LEU A 107 15.17 -0.36 -20.47
CA LEU A 107 14.82 -1.76 -20.58
C LEU A 107 13.53 -1.96 -21.39
N ALA A 108 13.42 -3.10 -22.08
CA ALA A 108 12.15 -3.53 -22.65
C ALA A 108 11.23 -4.06 -21.54
N ARG A 109 9.91 -3.94 -21.72
CA ARG A 109 8.93 -4.42 -20.72
C ARG A 109 9.10 -5.91 -20.38
N ALA A 110 9.34 -6.75 -21.39
CA ALA A 110 9.49 -8.19 -21.19
C ALA A 110 10.71 -8.53 -20.32
N GLU A 111 11.83 -7.86 -20.56
CA GLU A 111 13.06 -8.01 -19.78
C GLU A 111 12.88 -7.51 -18.34
N ALA A 112 12.23 -6.36 -18.15
CA ALA A 112 11.94 -5.84 -16.82
C ALA A 112 11.02 -6.78 -16.01
N LEU A 113 10.01 -7.38 -16.64
CA LEU A 113 9.15 -8.38 -16.00
C LEU A 113 9.95 -9.63 -15.59
N GLU A 114 10.84 -10.11 -16.46
CA GLU A 114 11.70 -11.26 -16.16
C GLU A 114 12.64 -10.97 -14.98
N LEU A 115 13.33 -9.83 -15.01
CA LEU A 115 14.28 -9.43 -13.97
C LEU A 115 13.62 -9.17 -12.61
N THR A 116 12.42 -8.58 -12.61
CA THR A 116 11.67 -8.35 -11.36
C THR A 116 11.10 -9.64 -10.78
N GLY A 117 10.84 -10.65 -11.62
CA GLY A 117 10.13 -11.87 -11.22
C GLY A 117 8.68 -11.62 -10.75
N ALA A 118 8.17 -10.42 -10.97
CA ALA A 118 6.86 -9.99 -10.50
C ALA A 118 5.75 -10.49 -11.43
N SER A 119 4.56 -10.72 -10.86
CA SER A 119 3.36 -10.88 -11.69
C SER A 119 3.04 -9.59 -12.45
N GLU A 120 2.24 -9.69 -13.52
CA GLU A 120 1.81 -8.50 -14.27
C GLU A 120 1.07 -7.48 -13.39
N ALA A 121 0.30 -7.96 -12.40
CA ALA A 121 -0.43 -7.10 -11.48
C ALA A 121 0.51 -6.35 -10.53
N GLU A 122 1.51 -7.04 -9.97
CA GLU A 122 2.52 -6.43 -9.09
C GLU A 122 3.38 -5.43 -9.87
N PHE A 123 3.79 -5.78 -11.09
CA PHE A 123 4.55 -4.88 -11.96
C PHE A 123 3.73 -3.63 -12.33
N ALA A 124 2.45 -3.79 -12.65
CA ALA A 124 1.56 -2.65 -12.93
C ALA A 124 1.34 -1.75 -11.71
N LEU A 125 1.19 -2.33 -10.52
CA LEU A 125 1.07 -1.56 -9.27
C LEU A 125 2.38 -0.85 -8.93
N GLY A 126 3.52 -1.55 -9.00
CA GLY A 126 4.84 -0.97 -8.77
C GLY A 126 5.15 0.15 -9.75
N SER A 127 4.80 -0.01 -11.04
CA SER A 127 4.93 1.05 -12.03
C SER A 127 4.11 2.31 -11.68
N TYR A 128 2.88 2.14 -11.20
CA TYR A 128 2.07 3.26 -10.75
C TYR A 128 2.72 3.96 -9.55
N ILE A 129 3.19 3.20 -8.55
CA ILE A 129 3.84 3.71 -7.35
C ILE A 129 5.11 4.51 -7.69
N GLU A 130 5.93 4.03 -8.62
CA GLU A 130 7.15 4.74 -9.04
C GLU A 130 6.89 6.00 -9.88
N SER A 131 5.71 6.11 -10.51
CA SER A 131 5.36 7.25 -11.37
C SER A 131 4.50 8.30 -10.69
N HIS A 132 4.00 8.02 -9.49
CA HIS A 132 3.15 8.91 -8.73
C HIS A 132 3.70 9.01 -7.31
N ASP A 133 4.23 10.16 -6.90
CA ASP A 133 4.63 10.33 -5.50
C ASP A 133 3.41 10.27 -4.57
N ALA A 134 3.63 10.12 -3.26
CA ALA A 134 2.59 10.41 -2.28
C ALA A 134 2.26 11.92 -2.32
N ASP A 135 0.99 12.28 -2.11
CA ASP A 135 0.59 13.68 -2.03
C ASP A 135 0.58 14.13 -0.58
N PRO A 136 1.41 15.12 -0.19
CA PRO A 136 1.35 15.66 1.17
C PRO A 136 -0.03 16.22 1.52
N ALA A 137 -0.80 16.71 0.54
CA ALA A 137 -2.15 17.22 0.78
C ALA A 137 -3.18 16.10 1.04
N LEU A 138 -2.90 14.87 0.59
CA LEU A 138 -3.74 13.69 0.84
C LEU A 138 -3.30 12.89 2.08
N SER A 139 -2.24 13.33 2.78
CA SER A 139 -1.65 12.58 3.88
C SER A 139 -2.69 12.22 4.95
N ALA A 140 -2.87 10.93 5.19
CA ALA A 140 -3.70 10.43 6.27
C ALA A 140 -3.01 10.56 7.64
N ALA A 141 -1.67 10.64 7.66
CA ALA A 141 -0.90 10.95 8.85
C ALA A 141 -1.04 12.44 9.16
N GLY A 142 -1.96 12.76 10.07
CA GLY A 142 -2.07 14.04 10.77
C GLY A 142 -1.65 13.89 12.22
#